data_AF-A0A382IQ00-F1
#
_entry.id   AF-A0A382IQ00-F1
#
_cell.length_a   1.000
_cell.length_b   1.000
_cell.length_c   1.000
_cell.angle_alpha   90.00
_cell.angle_beta   90.00
_cell.angle_gamma   90.00
#
_symmetry.space_group_name_H-M   'P 1'
#
loop_
_entity.id
_entity.type
_entity.pdbx_description
1 polymer ?
#
loop_
_entity_poly.entity_id
_entity_poly.type
_entity_poly.pdbx_seq_one_letter_code
_entity_poly.pdbx_strand_id
1 'polypeptide(L)' 'MTRHEALNLLRLAVDNSEAQFRDDQWEAVDAIVNNQQKLFVVQRTGWGK' A
#
# COMPACT_ATOMS: atom_id res chain seq x y z
N MET A 1 -11.77 2.67 1.92
CA MET A 1 -10.83 1.91 2.76
C MET A 1 -9.97 2.88 3.54
N THR A 2 -9.89 2.72 4.85
CA THR A 2 -9.02 3.53 5.72
C THR A 2 -7.60 2.98 5.75
N ARG A 3 -6.62 3.82 6.17
CA ARG A 3 -5.22 3.40 6.30
C ARG A 3 -5.03 2.23 7.27
N HIS A 4 -5.81 2.20 8.34
CA HIS A 4 -5.75 1.11 9.34
C HIS A 4 -6.27 -0.22 8.77
N GLU A 5 -7.37 -0.22 8.03
CA GLU A 5 -7.89 -1.42 7.37
C GLU A 5 -6.87 -1.97 6.36
N ALA A 6 -6.31 -1.09 5.54
CA ALA A 6 -5.28 -1.46 4.57
C ALA A 6 -4.02 -2.03 5.26
N LEU A 7 -3.63 -1.48 6.41
CA LEU A 7 -2.48 -1.94 7.17
C LEU A 7 -2.69 -3.35 7.72
N ASN A 8 -3.90 -3.65 8.19
CA ASN A 8 -4.24 -5.01 8.64
C ASN A 8 -4.18 -6.02 7.49
N LEU A 9 -4.65 -5.63 6.30
CA LEU A 9 -4.54 -6.46 5.10
C LEU A 9 -3.09 -6.67 4.68
N LEU A 10 -2.25 -5.63 4.72
CA LEU A 10 -0.82 -5.75 4.44
C LEU A 10 -0.15 -6.77 5.37
N ARG A 11 -0.37 -6.62 6.67
CA ARG A 11 0.24 -7.50 7.70
C ARG A 11 -0.18 -8.95 7.52
N LEU A 12 -1.44 -9.19 7.18
CA LEU A 12 -1.95 -10.52 6.86
C LEU A 12 -1.33 -11.07 5.57
N ALA A 13 -1.25 -10.26 4.52
CA ALA A 13 -0.75 -10.68 3.21
C ALA A 13 0.74 -11.00 3.21
N VAL A 14 1.52 -10.34 4.06
CA VAL A 14 2.98 -10.53 4.17
C VAL A 14 3.41 -11.35 5.38
N ASP A 15 2.45 -11.89 6.14
CA ASP A 15 2.65 -12.67 7.38
C ASP A 15 3.62 -11.99 8.37
N ASN A 16 3.41 -10.68 8.60
CA ASN A 16 4.26 -9.88 9.47
C ASN A 16 3.44 -8.80 10.19
N SER A 17 3.29 -8.94 11.51
CA SER A 17 2.53 -8.01 12.36
C SER A 17 3.12 -6.61 12.43
N GLU A 18 4.42 -6.47 12.22
CA GLU A 18 5.15 -5.20 12.27
C GLU A 18 5.23 -4.50 10.92
N ALA A 19 4.66 -5.10 9.86
CA ALA A 19 4.63 -4.48 8.55
C ALA A 19 3.92 -3.12 8.60
N GLN A 20 4.51 -2.15 7.89
CA GLN A 20 4.03 -0.78 7.74
C GLN A 20 4.11 -0.39 6.27
N PHE A 21 3.19 0.48 5.84
CA PHE A 21 3.34 1.15 4.55
C PHE A 21 4.48 2.17 4.63
N ARG A 22 5.26 2.24 3.55
CA ARG A 22 6.08 3.41 3.25
C ARG A 22 5.16 4.58 2.86
N ASP A 23 5.64 5.80 3.04
CA ASP A 23 4.80 7.00 2.87
C ASP A 23 4.17 7.08 1.47
N ASP A 24 4.94 6.70 0.44
CA ASP A 24 4.53 6.68 -0.97
C ASP A 24 3.58 5.51 -1.32
N GLN A 25 3.63 4.40 -0.57
CA GLN A 25 2.76 3.25 -0.80
C GLN A 25 1.31 3.55 -0.42
N TRP A 26 1.08 4.24 0.70
CA TRP A 26 -0.28 4.58 1.11
C TRP A 26 -0.95 5.54 0.13
N GLU A 27 -0.22 6.54 -0.37
CA GLU A 27 -0.73 7.46 -1.40
C GLU A 27 -1.19 6.71 -2.66
N ALA A 28 -0.40 5.73 -3.11
CA ALA A 28 -0.76 4.92 -4.27
C ALA A 28 -2.02 4.06 -4.02
N VAL A 29 -2.13 3.44 -2.84
CA VAL A 29 -3.30 2.65 -2.46
C VAL A 29 -4.55 3.53 -2.38
N ASP A 30 -4.46 4.71 -1.76
CA ASP A 30 -5.58 5.65 -1.65
C ASP A 30 -6.06 6.12 -3.02
N ALA A 31 -5.12 6.52 -3.91
CA ALA A 31 -5.42 6.95 -5.26
C ALA A 31 -6.16 5.87 -6.07
N ILE A 32 -5.75 4.61 -5.98
CA ILE A 32 -6.33 3.53 -6.79
C ILE A 32 -7.62 2.98 -6.15
N VAL A 33 -7.60 2.68 -4.85
CA VAL A 33 -8.72 1.98 -4.19
C VAL A 33 -9.86 2.93 -3.84
N ASN A 34 -9.54 4.11 -3.28
CA ASN A 34 -10.56 5.05 -2.84
C ASN A 34 -10.96 6.01 -3.96
N ASN A 35 -9.97 6.49 -4.73
CA ASN A 35 -10.20 7.51 -5.76
C ASN A 35 -10.36 6.93 -7.18
N GLN A 36 -10.17 5.62 -7.37
CA GLN A 36 -10.31 4.93 -8.67
C GLN A 36 -9.47 5.57 -9.79
N GLN A 37 -8.32 6.15 -9.42
CA GLN A 37 -7.43 6.81 -10.36
C GLN A 37 -6.46 5.83 -11.00
N LYS A 38 -6.00 6.17 -12.21
CA LYS A 38 -4.88 5.48 -12.86
C LYS A 38 -3.58 6.15 -12.43
N LEU A 39 -2.66 5.38 -11.86
CA LEU A 39 -1.37 5.86 -11.37
C LEU A 39 -0.23 5.17 -12.13
N PHE A 40 0.83 5.92 -12.45
CA PHE A 40 2.08 5.37 -12.99
C PHE A 40 3.15 5.38 -11.90
N VAL A 41 3.51 4.19 -11.40
CA VAL A 41 4.44 4.02 -10.28
C VAL A 41 5.79 3.52 -10.78
N VAL A 42 6.83 4.32 -10.59
CA VAL A 42 8.23 3.95 -10.91
C VAL A 42 8.99 3.75 -9.61
N GLN A 43 9.40 2.51 -9.35
CA GLN A 43 10.10 2.12 -8.12
C GLN A 43 11.20 1.10 -8.42
N ARG A 44 12.30 1.13 -7.66
CA ARG A 44 13.39 0.14 -7.76
C ARG A 44 12.88 -1.30 -7.54
N THR A 45 13.63 -2.28 -8.00
CA THR A 45 13.35 -3.70 -7.74
C THR A 45 13.44 -3.99 -6.24
N GLY A 46 12.58 -4.89 -5.74
CA GLY A 46 12.50 -5.22 -4.30
C GLY A 46 11.80 -4.17 -3.42
N TRP A 47 11.12 -3.16 -4.01
CA TRP A 47 10.46 -2.11 -3.24
C TRP A 47 9.15 -2.54 -2.56
N GLY A 48 8.53 -3.64 -3.00
CA GLY A 48 7.20 -4.05 -2.54
C GLY A 48 6.07 -3.30 -3.24
N LYS A 49 6.10 -3.28 -4.58
CA LYS A 49 4.91 -3.03 -5.41
C LYS A 49 4.05 -4.28 -5.44
#